data_AF-A0A1J3DZD5-F1
#
_entry.id   AF-A0A1J3DZD5-F1
#
_cell.length_a   1.000
_cell.length_b   1.000
_cell.length_c   1.000
_cell.angle_alpha   90.00
_cell.angle_beta   90.00
_cell.angle_gamma   90.00
#
_symmetry.space_group_name_H-M   'P 1'
#
loop_
_entity.id
_entity.type
_entity.pdbx_description
1 polymer ?
#
loop_
_entity_poly.entity_id
_entity_poly.type
_entity_poly.pdbx_seq_one_letter_code
_entity_poly.pdbx_strand_id
1 'polypeptide(L)'
;RIRLKVGLALGVVMLCVGFGVLIMHFIEKIDWLDSFYFSVMSVTTVGYGDRAVKTLPGRLLAAIWLLVSTLAVARAFLYLAEARVDKRNRERAKRVLGENMSISQFFAADIDHNG
;
A
#
# COMPACT_ATOMS: atom_id res chain seq x y z
N ARG A 1 -10.93 -11.45 5.30
CA ARG A 1 -10.53 -10.07 5.68
C ARG A 1 -9.21 -9.65 5.04
N ILE A 2 -8.12 -10.43 5.16
CA ILE A 2 -6.81 -10.11 4.54
C ILE A 2 -6.91 -9.95 3.00
N ARG A 3 -7.56 -10.89 2.30
CA ARG A 3 -7.75 -10.80 0.84
C ARG A 3 -8.46 -9.52 0.37
N LEU A 4 -9.41 -9.02 1.16
CA LEU A 4 -10.12 -7.77 0.86
C LEU A 4 -9.22 -6.54 1.05
N LYS A 5 -8.45 -6.49 2.15
CA LYS A 5 -7.48 -5.40 2.41
C LYS A 5 -6.44 -5.31 1.29
N VAL A 6 -5.90 -6.45 0.88
CA VAL A 6 -4.91 -6.53 -0.23
C VAL A 6 -5.54 -6.16 -1.57
N GLY A 7 -6.76 -6.63 -1.86
CA GLY A 7 -7.48 -6.24 -3.06
C GLY A 7 -7.77 -4.74 -3.13
N LEU A 8 -8.13 -4.14 -1.99
CA LEU A 8 -8.35 -2.70 -1.88
C LEU A 8 -7.06 -1.90 -2.08
N ALA A 9 -5.96 -2.34 -1.47
CA ALA A 9 -4.64 -1.74 -1.68
C ALA A 9 -4.22 -1.75 -3.15
N LEU A 10 -4.36 -2.90 -3.83
CA LEU A 10 -4.07 -3.02 -5.26
C LEU A 10 -5.00 -2.16 -6.12
N GLY A 11 -6.29 -2.11 -5.76
CA GLY A 11 -7.27 -1.26 -6.44
C GLY A 11 -6.92 0.22 -6.36
N VAL A 12 -6.50 0.71 -5.19
CA VAL A 12 -6.07 2.10 -5.00
C VAL A 12 -4.87 2.43 -5.88
N VAL A 13 -3.87 1.55 -5.94
CA VAL A 13 -2.69 1.76 -6.81
C VAL A 13 -3.10 1.84 -8.29
N MET A 14 -3.96 0.91 -8.75
CA MET A 14 -4.47 0.92 -10.12
C MET A 14 -5.25 2.20 -10.44
N LEU A 15 -6.06 2.70 -9.49
CA LEU A 15 -6.79 3.96 -9.65
C LEU A 15 -5.84 5.15 -9.74
N CYS A 16 -4.79 5.20 -8.91
CA CYS A 16 -3.77 6.26 -8.97
C CYS A 16 -3.07 6.27 -10.34
N VAL A 17 -2.67 5.10 -10.85
CA VAL A 17 -2.06 4.98 -12.18
C VAL A 17 -3.04 5.43 -13.26
N GLY A 18 -4.28 4.93 -13.24
CA GLY A 18 -5.31 5.30 -14.22
C GLY A 18 -5.57 6.81 -14.25
N PHE A 19 -5.64 7.46 -13.08
CA PHE A 19 -5.81 8.91 -13.00
C PHE A 19 -4.61 9.67 -13.58
N GLY A 20 -3.39 9.19 -13.36
CA GLY A 20 -2.19 9.72 -14.00
C GLY A 20 -2.24 9.63 -15.53
N VAL A 21 -2.70 8.49 -16.06
CA VAL A 21 -2.83 8.28 -17.50
C VAL A 21 -3.81 9.29 -18.09
N LEU A 22 -4.94 9.51 -17.43
CA LEU A 22 -5.94 10.48 -17.88
C LEU A 22 -5.37 11.91 -17.89
N ILE A 23 -4.66 12.33 -16.84
CA ILE A 23 -4.01 13.64 -16.78
C ILE A 23 -3.05 13.80 -17.96
N MET A 24 -2.16 12.83 -18.19
CA MET A 24 -1.16 12.93 -19.27
C MET A 24 -1.79 12.88 -20.65
N HIS A 25 -2.75 12.00 -20.88
CA HIS A 25 -3.38 11.85 -22.19
C HIS A 25 -4.26 13.06 -22.53
N PHE A 26 -5.06 13.57 -21.59
CA PHE A 26 -5.97 14.68 -21.88
C PHE A 26 -5.29 16.06 -21.85
N ILE A 27 -4.28 16.27 -21.00
CA ILE A 27 -3.63 17.58 -20.85
C ILE A 27 -2.42 17.71 -21.76
N GLU A 28 -1.52 16.73 -21.73
CA GLU A 28 -0.28 16.76 -22.50
C GLU A 28 -0.44 16.13 -23.89
N LYS A 29 -1.59 15.50 -24.18
CA LYS A 29 -1.89 14.85 -25.48
C LYS A 29 -0.81 13.84 -25.91
N ILE A 30 -0.21 13.16 -24.94
CA ILE A 30 0.78 12.10 -25.16
C ILE A 30 0.04 10.79 -25.47
N ASP A 31 0.69 9.89 -26.19
CA ASP A 31 0.15 8.57 -26.47
C ASP A 31 -0.24 7.81 -25.18
N TRP A 32 -1.21 6.90 -25.32
CA TRP A 32 -1.74 6.10 -24.21
C TRP A 32 -0.65 5.27 -23.52
N LEU A 33 0.21 4.62 -24.30
CA LEU A 33 1.33 3.82 -23.79
C LEU A 33 2.34 4.68 -23.03
N ASP A 34 2.62 5.87 -23.54
CA ASP A 34 3.58 6.79 -22.95
C ASP A 34 3.05 7.39 -21.65
N SER A 35 1.75 7.70 -21.63
CA SER A 35 1.01 8.18 -20.47
C SER A 35 0.94 7.10 -19.38
N PHE A 36 0.70 5.84 -19.77
CA PHE A 36 0.73 4.69 -18.86
C PHE A 36 2.11 4.47 -18.27
N TYR A 37 3.14 4.44 -19.11
CA TYR A 37 4.53 4.31 -18.67
C TYR A 37 4.91 5.42 -17.68
N PHE A 38 4.66 6.69 -18.01
CA PHE A 38 4.94 7.81 -17.11
C PHE A 38 4.21 7.66 -15.77
N SER A 39 2.94 7.24 -15.81
CA SER A 39 2.11 7.12 -14.62
C SER A 39 2.57 5.99 -13.71
N VAL A 40 2.90 4.83 -14.27
CA VAL A 40 3.47 3.70 -13.51
C VAL A 40 4.79 4.12 -12.90
N MET A 41 5.71 4.65 -13.69
CA MET A 41 7.04 5.08 -13.26
C MET A 41 7.01 6.11 -12.12
N SER A 42 6.03 7.01 -12.18
CA SER A 42 5.74 8.01 -11.16
C SER A 42 5.20 7.42 -9.86
N VAL A 43 4.16 6.57 -9.97
CA VAL A 43 3.48 5.95 -8.81
C VAL A 43 4.40 4.95 -8.10
N THR A 44 5.26 4.25 -8.84
CA THR A 44 6.29 3.35 -8.29
C THR A 44 7.53 4.09 -7.81
N THR A 45 7.54 5.43 -7.89
CA THR A 45 8.67 6.29 -7.48
C THR A 45 10.01 5.93 -8.13
N VAL A 46 9.99 5.32 -9.32
CA VAL A 46 11.23 4.99 -10.07
C VAL A 46 11.73 6.23 -10.80
N GLY A 47 10.82 6.95 -11.48
CA GLY A 47 11.06 8.31 -11.96
C GLY A 47 12.32 8.54 -12.80
N TYR A 48 12.51 7.79 -13.90
CA TYR A 48 13.67 7.97 -14.77
C TYR A 48 13.81 9.39 -15.36
N GLY A 49 12.70 10.14 -15.47
CA GLY A 49 12.72 11.53 -15.95
C GLY A 49 12.91 11.68 -17.46
N ASP A 50 12.79 10.58 -18.21
CA ASP A 50 12.83 10.54 -19.68
C ASP A 50 11.64 11.27 -20.32
N ARG A 51 10.46 11.19 -19.68
CA ARG A 51 9.27 11.94 -20.06
C ARG A 51 8.87 12.88 -18.94
N ALA A 52 8.54 14.11 -19.31
CA ALA A 52 8.14 15.15 -18.37
C ALA A 52 6.99 15.97 -18.93
N VAL A 53 6.16 16.46 -18.00
CA VAL A 53 5.03 17.35 -18.26
C VAL A 53 5.56 18.70 -18.72
N LYS A 54 5.16 19.17 -19.90
CA LYS A 54 5.67 20.40 -20.51
C LYS A 54 4.76 21.60 -20.23
N THR A 55 3.47 21.37 -20.08
CA THR A 55 2.47 22.42 -19.84
C THR A 55 2.46 22.87 -18.37
N LEU A 56 2.32 24.18 -18.16
CA LEU A 56 2.13 24.77 -16.83
C LEU A 56 0.95 24.16 -16.04
N PRO A 57 -0.28 24.10 -16.60
CA PRO A 57 -1.40 23.50 -15.88
C PRO A 57 -1.21 22.00 -15.63
N GLY A 58 -0.62 21.27 -16.58
CA GLY A 58 -0.29 19.86 -16.41
C GLY A 58 0.67 19.64 -15.25
N ARG A 59 1.71 20.47 -15.11
CA ARG A 59 2.69 20.38 -14.02
C ARG A 59 2.05 20.55 -12.65
N LEU A 60 1.15 21.53 -12.51
CA LEU A 60 0.47 21.78 -11.24
C LEU A 60 -0.41 20.59 -10.84
N LEU A 61 -1.19 20.07 -11.79
CA LEU A 61 -2.05 18.91 -11.57
C LEU A 61 -1.24 17.64 -11.32
N ALA A 62 -0.17 17.42 -12.06
CA ALA A 62 0.73 16.30 -11.86
C ALA A 62 1.39 16.37 -10.47
N ALA A 63 1.83 17.54 -10.01
CA ALA A 63 2.41 17.69 -8.68
C ALA A 63 1.42 17.31 -7.57
N ILE A 64 0.19 17.82 -7.64
CA ILE A 64 -0.88 17.48 -6.67
C ILE A 64 -1.19 15.98 -6.72
N TRP A 65 -1.35 15.44 -7.93
CA TRP A 65 -1.63 14.02 -8.14
C TRP A 65 -0.51 13.12 -7.62
N LEU A 66 0.76 13.47 -7.82
CA LEU A 66 1.91 12.71 -7.33
C LEU A 66 1.94 12.67 -5.79
N LEU A 67 1.66 13.79 -5.13
CA LEU A 67 1.59 13.84 -3.66
C LEU A 67 0.50 12.92 -3.12
N VAL A 68 -0.70 12.99 -3.70
CA VAL A 68 -1.83 12.14 -3.31
C VAL A 68 -1.53 10.66 -3.60
N SER A 69 -0.98 10.35 -4.77
CA SER A 69 -0.66 8.98 -5.18
C SER A 69 0.42 8.36 -4.29
N THR A 70 1.46 9.11 -3.94
CA THR A 70 2.53 8.64 -3.06
C THR A 70 1.98 8.29 -1.68
N LEU A 71 1.12 9.14 -1.11
CA LEU A 71 0.45 8.86 0.17
C LEU A 71 -0.46 7.63 0.08
N ALA A 72 -1.21 7.50 -1.01
CA ALA A 72 -2.10 6.36 -1.23
C ALA A 72 -1.32 5.04 -1.33
N VAL A 73 -0.20 5.03 -2.07
CA VAL A 73 0.71 3.88 -2.17
C VAL A 73 1.34 3.55 -0.81
N ALA A 74 1.81 4.55 -0.06
CA ALA A 74 2.35 4.34 1.28
C ALA A 74 1.33 3.69 2.22
N ARG A 75 0.07 4.15 2.18
CA ARG A 75 -1.03 3.53 2.93
C ARG A 75 -1.30 2.09 2.48
N ALA A 76 -1.27 1.83 1.18
CA ALA A 76 -1.42 0.48 0.62
C ALA A 76 -0.33 -0.47 1.16
N PHE A 77 0.92 -0.01 1.24
CA PHE A 77 2.02 -0.78 1.85
C PHE A 77 1.81 -1.05 3.34
N LEU A 78 1.34 -0.05 4.11
CA LEU A 78 1.03 -0.23 5.53
C LEU A 78 -0.07 -1.28 5.73
N TYR A 79 -1.13 -1.26 4.93
CA TYR A 79 -2.18 -2.28 5.01
C TYR A 79 -1.67 -3.69 4.67
N LEU A 80 -0.74 -3.80 3.71
CA LEU A 80 -0.07 -5.06 3.40
C LEU A 80 0.80 -5.54 4.56
N ALA A 81 1.55 -4.64 5.19
CA ALA A 81 2.37 -4.94 6.36
C ALA A 81 1.52 -5.41 7.55
N GLU A 82 0.45 -4.67 7.88
CA GLU A 82 -0.53 -5.06 8.90
C GLU A 82 -1.12 -6.44 8.60
N ALA A 83 -1.51 -6.70 7.35
CA ALA A 83 -2.05 -8.00 6.97
C ALA A 83 -1.05 -9.14 7.15
N ARG A 84 0.25 -8.89 6.92
CA ARG A 84 1.31 -9.89 7.14
C ARG A 84 1.55 -10.13 8.63
N VAL A 85 1.51 -9.06 9.45
CA VAL A 85 1.64 -9.13 10.90
C VAL A 85 0.46 -9.85 11.53
N ASP A 86 -0.78 -9.53 11.13
CA ASP A 86 -2.00 -10.19 11.59
C ASP A 86 -1.95 -11.70 11.37
N LYS A 87 -1.48 -12.13 10.19
CA LYS A 87 -1.34 -13.56 9.88
C LYS A 87 -0.33 -14.23 10.82
N ARG A 88 0.82 -13.59 11.05
CA ARG A 88 1.88 -14.11 11.94
C ARG A 88 1.43 -14.15 13.40
N ASN A 89 0.72 -13.13 13.87
CA ASN A 89 0.18 -13.10 15.24
C ASN A 89 -0.88 -14.17 15.47
N ARG A 90 -1.75 -14.43 14.48
CA ARG A 90 -2.75 -15.53 14.57
C ARG A 90 -2.11 -16.90 14.62
N GLU A 91 -1.04 -17.13 13.85
CA GLU A 91 -0.31 -18.41 13.90
C GLU A 91 0.41 -18.60 15.24
N ARG A 92 1.00 -17.53 15.80
CA ARG A 92 1.60 -17.56 17.15
C ARG A 92 0.55 -17.80 18.23
N ALA A 93 -0.58 -17.10 18.19
CA ALA A 93 -1.66 -17.28 19.15
C ALA A 93 -2.22 -18.71 19.13
N LYS A 94 -2.37 -19.32 17.94
CA LYS A 94 -2.79 -20.72 17.81
C LYS A 94 -1.76 -21.72 18.34
N ARG A 95 -0.46 -21.43 18.23
CA ARG A 95 0.59 -22.27 18.83
C ARG A 95 0.53 -22.21 20.36
N VAL A 96 0.40 -21.00 20.91
CA VAL A 96 0.27 -20.81 22.37
C VAL A 96 -1.00 -21.47 22.92
N LEU A 97 -2.13 -21.41 22.20
CA LEU A 97 -3.38 -22.04 22.62
C LEU A 97 -3.41 -23.58 22.41
N GLY A 98 -2.57 -24.10 21.51
CA GLY A 98 -2.49 -25.53 21.18
C GLY A 98 -1.44 -26.30 21.97
N GLU A 99 -0.51 -25.60 22.63
CA GLU A 99 0.31 -26.19 23.68
C GLU A 99 -0.59 -26.49 24.89
N ASN A 100 -0.62 -27.74 25.34
CA ASN A 100 -1.18 -28.06 26.65
C ASN A 100 -0.41 -27.20 27.66
N MET A 101 -1.06 -26.18 28.24
CA MET A 101 -0.42 -25.33 29.26
C MET A 101 0.12 -26.24 30.36
N SER A 102 1.44 -26.40 30.39
CA SER A 102 2.14 -27.03 31.49
C SER A 102 1.79 -26.24 32.76
N ILE A 103 1.57 -26.94 33.88
CA ILE A 103 1.28 -26.31 35.19
C ILE A 103 2.31 -25.23 35.54
N SER A 104 3.57 -25.37 35.11
CA SER A 104 4.61 -24.35 35.27
C SER A 104 4.35 -23.04 34.50
N GLN A 105 3.70 -23.09 33.33
CA GLN A 105 3.32 -21.91 32.55
C GLN A 105 2.09 -21.21 33.18
N PHE A 106 1.19 -21.97 33.80
CA PHE A 106 0.05 -21.43 34.57
C PHE A 106 0.54 -20.65 35.79
N PHE A 107 1.45 -21.22 36.59
CA PHE A 107 2.06 -20.52 37.73
C PHE A 107 2.92 -19.32 37.31
N ALA A 108 3.60 -19.37 36.16
CA ALA A 108 4.36 -18.23 35.65
C ALA A 108 3.46 -17.09 35.14
N ALA A 109 2.25 -17.40 34.67
CA ALA A 109 1.24 -16.40 34.30
C ALA A 109 0.55 -15.80 35.53
N ASP A 110 0.34 -16.61 36.58
CA ASP A 110 -0.25 -16.22 37.88
C ASP A 110 0.79 -15.62 38.87
N ILE A 111 1.84 -14.98 38.34
CA ILE A 111 2.88 -14.35 39.16
C ILE A 111 2.38 -13.05 39.81
N ASP A 112 1.38 -12.38 39.24
CA ASP A 112 0.86 -11.09 39.70
C ASP A 112 -0.30 -11.18 40.71
N HIS A 113 -0.73 -12.38 41.11
CA HIS A 113 -1.70 -12.64 42.19
C HIS A 113 -2.97 -11.76 42.14
N ASN A 114 -3.45 -11.41 40.95
CA ASN A 114 -4.65 -10.59 40.75
C ASN A 114 -5.80 -11.42 40.19
N GLY A 115 -6.21 -12.46 40.95
CA GLY A 115 -7.45 -13.19 40.69
C GLY A 115 -8.67 -12.28 40.56
#